data_AF-A0A2M7U4G9-F1
#
_entry.id   AF-A0A2M7U4G9-F1
#
_cell.length_a   1.000
_cell.length_b   1.000
_cell.length_c   1.000
_cell.angle_alpha   90.00
_cell.angle_beta   90.00
_cell.angle_gamma   90.00
#
_symmetry.space_group_name_H-M   'P 1'
#
loop_
_entity.id
_entity.type
_entity.pdbx_description
1 polymer ?
#
loop_
_entity_poly.entity_id
_entity_poly.type
_entity_poly.pdbx_seq_one_letter_code
_entity_poly.pdbx_strand_id
1 'polypeptide(L)'
;MSWLGLTKQVWRALLAFTLLRIILAMVTPLTPQEAYYWSWSQAMDWSFFDHPPMATYMIWLTTHLFGQTELGIKFAAILFLFGTYIIWAK
;
A
#
# COMPACT_ATOMS: atom_id res chain seq x y z
N MET A 1 6.65 -22.55 16.46
CA MET A 1 5.85 -22.84 15.25
C MET A 1 5.29 -21.52 14.76
N SER A 2 5.74 -20.99 13.61
CA SER A 2 5.03 -19.84 13.00
C SER A 2 3.85 -20.42 12.24
N TRP A 3 2.66 -19.88 12.46
CA TRP A 3 1.38 -20.28 11.84
C TRP A 3 1.38 -20.25 10.29
N LEU A 4 2.43 -19.68 9.68
CA LEU A 4 2.57 -19.53 8.23
C LEU A 4 3.79 -20.26 7.65
N GLY A 5 4.53 -21.06 8.44
CA GLY A 5 5.72 -21.79 7.98
C GLY A 5 6.99 -20.94 7.77
N LEU A 6 6.90 -19.61 7.88
CA LEU A 6 8.04 -18.72 7.69
C LEU A 6 9.00 -18.71 8.89
N THR A 7 10.30 -18.65 8.62
CA THR A 7 11.33 -18.57 9.68
C THR A 7 11.31 -17.22 10.41
N LYS A 8 11.87 -17.17 11.62
CA LYS A 8 11.95 -15.91 12.40
C LYS A 8 12.75 -14.83 11.66
N GLN A 9 13.77 -15.23 10.90
CA GLN A 9 14.61 -14.34 10.10
C GLN A 9 13.80 -13.69 8.98
N VAL A 10 12.97 -14.47 8.27
CA VAL A 10 12.08 -13.95 7.22
C VAL A 10 11.10 -12.93 7.80
N TRP A 11 10.46 -13.24 8.94
CA TRP A 11 9.57 -12.29 9.61
C TRP A 11 10.26 -10.97 9.98
N ARG A 12 11.47 -11.05 10.55
CA ARG A 12 12.26 -9.85 10.89
C ARG A 12 12.57 -9.01 9.65
N ALA A 13 12.99 -9.64 8.56
CA ALA A 13 13.27 -8.95 7.30
C ALA A 13 12.00 -8.27 6.74
N LEU A 14 10.88 -9.00 6.68
CA LEU A 14 9.61 -8.46 6.19
C LEU A 14 9.15 -7.24 7.00
N LEU A 15 9.20 -7.33 8.33
CA LEU A 15 8.82 -6.22 9.20
C LEU A 15 9.79 -5.03 9.04
N ALA A 16 11.10 -5.28 9.00
CA ALA A 16 12.09 -4.22 8.83
C ALA A 16 11.90 -3.46 7.50
N PHE A 17 11.73 -4.17 6.38
CA PHE A 17 11.50 -3.55 5.08
C PHE A 17 10.13 -2.87 4.98
N THR A 18 9.11 -3.37 5.67
CA THR A 18 7.79 -2.73 5.71
C THR A 18 7.84 -1.42 6.50
N LEU A 19 8.51 -1.42 7.65
CA LEU A 19 8.74 -0.21 8.44
C LEU A 19 9.54 0.84 7.65
N LEU A 20 10.60 0.42 6.96
CA LEU A 20 11.35 1.32 6.08
C LEU A 20 10.44 1.96 5.01
N ARG A 21 9.55 1.19 4.38
CA ARG A 21 8.60 1.72 3.39
C ARG A 21 7.59 2.70 4.00
N ILE A 22 7.11 2.44 5.21
CA ILE A 22 6.22 3.38 5.92
C ILE A 22 6.95 4.71 6.17
N ILE A 23 8.21 4.66 6.63
CA ILE A 23 9.03 5.86 6.82
C ILE A 23 9.21 6.61 5.50
N LEU A 24 9.60 5.91 4.44
CA LEU A 24 9.76 6.52 3.11
C LEU A 24 8.45 7.13 2.59
N ALA A 25 7.31 6.49 2.81
CA ALA A 25 6.02 7.00 2.39
C ALA A 25 5.64 8.32 3.08
N MET A 26 6.09 8.53 4.33
CA MET A 26 5.85 9.78 5.07
C MET A 26 6.75 10.94 4.63
N VAL A 27 7.95 10.67 4.12
CA VAL A 27 8.96 11.71 3.84
C VAL A 27 9.15 12.00 2.35
N THR A 28 8.71 11.09 1.48
CA THR A 28 8.81 11.28 0.03
C THR A 28 7.55 11.92 -0.53
N PRO A 29 7.67 12.92 -1.42
CA PRO A 29 6.51 13.50 -2.08
C PRO A 29 5.81 12.46 -2.97
N LEU A 30 4.59 12.79 -3.39
CA LEU A 30 3.88 11.98 -4.38
C LEU A 30 4.59 12.09 -5.74
N THR A 31 4.75 10.95 -6.39
CA THR A 31 5.07 10.90 -7.81
C THR A 31 3.84 11.32 -8.63
N PRO A 32 4.01 11.74 -9.89
CA PRO A 32 2.87 12.06 -10.76
C PRO A 32 1.86 10.92 -10.87
N GLN A 33 2.32 9.67 -10.87
CA GLN A 33 1.44 8.51 -10.96
C GLN A 33 0.65 8.28 -9.66
N GLU A 34 1.25 8.46 -8.49
CA GLU A 34 0.52 8.38 -7.22
C GLU A 34 -0.53 9.50 -7.10
N ALA A 35 -0.17 10.73 -7.49
CA ALA A 35 -1.10 11.85 -7.51
C ALA A 35 -2.25 11.61 -8.50
N TYR A 36 -1.97 10.98 -9.64
CA TYR A 36 -2.98 10.62 -10.64
C TYR A 36 -4.02 9.65 -10.08
N TYR A 37 -3.59 8.55 -9.45
CA TYR A 37 -4.50 7.59 -8.83
C TYR A 37 -5.26 8.20 -7.63
N TRP A 38 -4.62 9.08 -6.86
CA TRP A 38 -5.29 9.82 -5.81
C TRP A 38 -6.38 10.74 -6.35
N SER A 39 -6.17 11.41 -7.48
CA SER A 39 -7.18 12.27 -8.09
C SER A 39 -8.48 11.51 -8.41
N TRP A 40 -8.36 10.27 -8.90
CA TRP A 40 -9.50 9.39 -9.14
C TRP A 40 -10.15 8.88 -7.86
N SER A 41 -9.42 8.78 -6.75
CA SER A 41 -10.00 8.40 -5.47
C SER A 41 -11.00 9.42 -4.93
N GLN A 42 -10.99 10.65 -5.47
CA GLN A 42 -11.98 11.68 -5.17
C GLN A 42 -13.29 11.50 -5.96
N ALA A 43 -13.27 10.73 -7.05
CA ALA A 43 -14.42 10.47 -7.92
C ALA A 43 -14.49 8.98 -8.27
N MET A 44 -14.99 8.21 -7.30
CA MET A 44 -15.07 6.76 -7.38
C MET A 44 -15.98 6.28 -8.51
N ASP A 45 -15.46 5.41 -9.37
CA ASP A 45 -16.20 4.77 -10.46
C ASP A 45 -15.84 3.27 -10.54
N TRP A 46 -16.71 2.47 -11.15
CA TRP A 46 -16.54 1.02 -11.28
C TRP A 46 -15.46 0.62 -12.27
N SER A 47 -15.06 1.52 -13.17
CA SER A 47 -13.92 1.32 -14.07
C SER A 47 -13.34 2.66 -14.46
N PHE A 48 -12.02 2.72 -14.61
CA PHE A 48 -11.34 3.85 -15.22
C PHE A 48 -10.87 3.45 -16.62
N PHE A 49 -10.44 4.44 -17.40
CA PHE A 49 -10.09 4.25 -18.81
C PHE A 49 -8.91 3.28 -19.01
N ASP A 50 -7.93 3.29 -18.11
CA ASP A 50 -6.64 2.62 -18.23
C ASP A 50 -6.39 1.56 -17.15
N HIS A 51 -7.21 1.48 -16.09
CA HIS A 51 -7.00 0.56 -14.97
C HIS A 51 -8.30 0.18 -14.24
N PRO A 52 -8.33 -1.00 -13.59
CA PRO A 52 -9.45 -1.42 -12.76
C PRO A 52 -9.53 -0.62 -11.46
N PRO A 53 -10.71 -0.57 -10.82
CA PRO A 53 -10.99 0.37 -9.73
C PRO A 53 -10.21 0.11 -8.43
N MET A 54 -9.71 -1.11 -8.22
CA MET A 54 -9.25 -1.57 -6.91
C MET A 54 -8.20 -0.66 -6.25
N ALA A 55 -7.22 -0.15 -7.01
CA ALA A 55 -6.20 0.74 -6.47
C ALA A 55 -6.84 2.04 -5.93
N THR A 56 -7.73 2.63 -6.71
CA THR A 56 -8.45 3.86 -6.39
C THR A 56 -9.35 3.71 -5.16
N TYR A 57 -10.09 2.60 -5.05
CA TYR A 57 -10.93 2.31 -3.87
C TYR A 57 -10.10 2.16 -2.60
N MET A 58 -8.93 1.54 -2.74
CA MET A 58 -8.05 1.34 -1.59
C MET A 58 -7.38 2.63 -1.15
N ILE A 59 -6.99 3.50 -2.07
CA ILE A 59 -6.51 4.86 -1.76
C ILE A 59 -7.60 5.68 -1.08
N TRP A 60 -8.85 5.61 -1.58
CA TRP A 60 -9.99 6.24 -0.92
C TRP A 60 -10.12 5.74 0.52
N LEU A 61 -10.12 4.42 0.74
CA LEU A 61 -10.26 3.85 2.08
C LEU A 61 -9.10 4.27 3.00
N THR A 62 -7.86 4.20 2.56
CA THR A 62 -6.71 4.51 3.41
C THR A 62 -6.57 5.99 3.70
N THR A 63 -6.98 6.87 2.77
CA THR A 63 -7.07 8.32 3.05
C THR A 63 -8.22 8.67 3.98
N HIS A 64 -9.31 7.89 4.04
CA HIS A 64 -10.36 8.04 5.06
C HIS A 64 -9.89 7.63 6.45
N LEU A 65 -8.96 6.68 6.55
CA LEU A 65 -8.43 6.20 7.83
C LEU A 65 -7.24 7.02 8.36
N PHE A 66 -6.33 7.45 7.47
CA PHE A 66 -5.08 8.11 7.82
C PHE A 66 -5.02 9.58 7.36
N GLY A 67 -6.12 10.12 6.84
CA GLY A 67 -6.22 11.47 6.31
C GLY A 67 -5.65 11.62 4.89
N GLN A 68 -5.83 12.82 4.33
CA GLN A 68 -5.30 13.22 3.02
C GLN A 68 -3.79 13.53 3.12
N THR A 69 -2.99 12.50 3.40
CA THR A 69 -1.53 12.56 3.56
C THR A 69 -0.83 11.63 2.57
N GLU A 70 0.47 11.82 2.34
CA GLU A 70 1.29 10.95 1.50
C GLU A 70 1.27 9.51 2.03
N LEU A 71 1.30 9.34 3.34
CA LEU A 71 1.15 8.02 3.97
C LEU A 71 -0.23 7.44 3.67
N GLY A 72 -1.31 8.21 3.86
CA GLY A 72 -2.67 7.77 3.57
C GLY A 72 -2.85 7.29 2.14
N ILE A 73 -2.24 7.98 1.17
CA ILE A 73 -2.29 7.60 -0.25
C ILE A 73 -1.46 6.34 -0.53
N LYS A 74 -0.26 6.22 0.05
CA LYS A 74 0.68 5.12 -0.22
C LYS A 74 0.40 3.86 0.63
N PHE A 75 -0.41 3.95 1.69
CA PHE A 75 -0.58 2.88 2.67
C PHE A 75 -1.13 1.58 2.07
N ALA A 76 -2.13 1.69 1.18
CA ALA A 76 -2.71 0.54 0.51
C ALA A 76 -1.65 -0.29 -0.23
N ALA A 77 -0.78 0.37 -1.00
CA ALA A 77 0.30 -0.28 -1.74
C ALA A 77 1.28 -1.01 -0.81
N ILE A 78 1.62 -0.41 0.34
CA ILE A 78 2.48 -1.03 1.35
C ILE A 78 1.83 -2.31 1.90
N LEU A 79 0.53 -2.27 2.22
CA LEU A 79 -0.21 -3.40 2.76
C LEU A 79 -0.31 -4.56 1.76
N PHE A 80 -0.67 -4.28 0.50
CA PHE A 80 -0.75 -5.31 -0.54
C PHE A 80 0.61 -5.95 -0.81
N LEU A 81 1.67 -5.14 -0.82
CA LEU A 81 3.02 -5.64 -1.01
C LEU A 81 3.46 -6.54 0.16
N PHE A 82 3.14 -6.16 1.40
CA PHE A 82 3.41 -7.01 2.57
C PHE A 82 2.68 -8.35 2.48
N GLY A 83 1.39 -8.34 2.13
CA GLY A 83 0.60 -9.56 1.93
C GLY A 83 1.17 -10.43 0.79
N THR A 84 1.56 -9.80 -0.32
CA THR A 84 2.20 -10.48 -1.45
C THR A 84 3.49 -11.17 -1.01
N TYR A 85 4.37 -10.50 -0.26
CA TYR A 85 5.59 -11.13 0.23
C TYR A 85 5.36 -12.29 1.19
N ILE A 86 4.30 -12.26 2.01
CA ILE A 86 3.93 -13.41 2.84
C ILE A 86 3.54 -14.60 1.98
N ILE A 87 2.82 -14.38 0.89
CA ILE A 87 2.41 -15.45 -0.04
C ILE A 87 3.63 -16.04 -0.74
N TRP A 88 4.53 -15.20 -1.24
CA TRP A 88 5.73 -15.62 -1.98
C TRP A 88 6.82 -16.26 -1.12
N ALA A 89 6.85 -15.98 0.19
CA ALA A 89 7.86 -16.54 1.08
C ALA A 89 7.53 -17.97 1.56
N LYS A 90 6.36 -18.50 1.20
CA LYS A 90 5.95 -19.89 1.44
C LYS A 90 6.47 -20.80 0.33
#